data_AF-A0A1Y4QAD2-F1
#
_entry.id   AF-A0A1Y4QAD2-F1
#
_cell.length_a   1.000
_cell.length_b   1.000
_cell.length_c   1.000
_cell.angle_alpha   90.00
_cell.angle_beta   90.00
_cell.angle_gamma   90.00
#
_symmetry.space_group_name_H-M   'P 1'
#
loop_
_entity.id
_entity.type
_entity.pdbx_description
1 polymer ?
#
loop_
_entity_poly.entity_id
_entity_poly.type
_entity_poly.pdbx_seq_one_letter_code
_entity_poly.pdbx_strand_id
1 'polypeptide(L)' 'MKRISTGIENFKELLDNNYYYVDKTRLIEDVLSDKVMLYTRPRRFGKTLNLSMLYYFFSNKEKENSY' A
#
# COMPACT_ATOMS: atom_id res chain seq x y z
N MET A 1 -8.37 -0.17 20.18
CA MET A 1 -7.01 -0.59 19.75
C MET A 1 -7.15 -1.23 18.37
N LYS A 2 -6.45 -0.75 17.32
CA LYS A 2 -6.55 -1.35 15.98
C LYS A 2 -5.82 -2.69 15.97
N ARG A 3 -6.39 -3.70 15.30
CA ARG A 3 -5.78 -5.04 15.21
C ARG A 3 -4.63 -5.01 14.20
N ILE A 4 -3.50 -5.63 14.55
CA ILE A 4 -2.41 -5.89 13.60
C ILE A 4 -2.83 -7.10 12.74
N SER A 5 -3.02 -6.88 11.45
CA SER A 5 -3.34 -7.94 10.50
C SER A 5 -2.06 -8.60 9.98
N THR A 6 -2.01 -9.93 10.02
CA THR A 6 -0.95 -10.71 9.36
C THR A 6 -1.51 -11.39 8.12
N GLY A 7 -0.86 -11.21 6.97
CA GLY A 7 -1.23 -11.89 5.72
C GLY A 7 -2.24 -11.15 4.84
N ILE A 8 -2.68 -9.95 5.23
CA ILE A 8 -3.47 -9.08 4.34
C ILE A 8 -2.52 -8.40 3.35
N GLU A 9 -2.78 -8.61 2.07
CA GLU A 9 -1.96 -8.09 0.97
C GLU A 9 -2.70 -7.06 0.11
N ASN A 10 -3.99 -6.83 0.36
CA ASN A 10 -4.79 -5.79 -0.29
C ASN A 10 -4.88 -4.54 0.60
N PHE A 11 -4.51 -3.38 0.05
CA PHE A 11 -4.50 -2.12 0.80
C PHE A 11 -5.91 -1.62 1.16
N LYS A 12 -6.87 -1.75 0.25
CA LYS A 12 -8.26 -1.34 0.48
C LYS A 12 -8.93 -2.20 1.55
N GLU A 13 -8.72 -3.51 1.52
CA GLU A 13 -9.17 -4.44 2.58
C GLU A 13 -8.61 -4.04 3.95
N LEU A 14 -7.35 -3.61 4.00
CA LEU A 14 -6.70 -3.16 5.22
C LEU A 14 -7.42 -1.93 5.82
N LEU A 15 -7.75 -0.95 4.96
CA LEU A 15 -8.47 0.27 5.34
C LEU A 15 -9.92 -0.01 5.75
N ASP A 16 -10.66 -0.77 4.93
CA ASP A 16 -12.09 -1.05 5.12
C ASP A 16 -12.35 -1.81 6.43
N ASN A 17 -11.45 -2.71 6.81
CA ASN A 17 -11.53 -3.45 8.07
C ASN A 17 -10.88 -2.72 9.26
N ASN A 18 -10.43 -1.48 9.07
CA ASN A 18 -9.82 -0.63 10.09
C ASN A 18 -8.64 -1.29 10.83
N TYR A 19 -7.81 -2.04 10.09
CA TYR A 19 -6.59 -2.64 10.63
C TYR A 19 -5.50 -1.59 10.89
N TYR A 20 -4.50 -1.98 11.68
CA TYR A 20 -3.34 -1.14 11.93
C TYR A 20 -2.46 -1.06 10.66
N TYR A 21 -2.32 0.14 10.11
CA TYR A 21 -1.42 0.44 9.00
C TYR A 21 -0.32 1.40 9.48
N VAL A 22 0.93 1.11 9.11
CA VAL A 22 2.01 2.09 9.23
C VAL A 22 2.00 2.91 7.96
N ASP A 23 1.95 4.23 8.08
CA ASP A 23 2.03 5.14 6.95
C ASP A 23 3.31 4.91 6.15
N LYS A 24 3.17 4.71 4.83
CA LYS A 24 4.25 4.48 3.87
C LYS A 24 4.29 5.54 2.78
N THR A 25 3.76 6.74 3.01
CA THR A 25 3.74 7.82 2.01
C THR A 25 5.13 8.12 1.44
N ARG A 26 6.19 8.05 2.27
CA ARG A 26 7.59 8.21 1.80
C ARG A 26 8.02 7.18 0.75
N LEU A 27 7.44 5.97 0.76
CA LEU A 27 7.67 4.97 -0.29
C LEU A 27 7.20 5.47 -1.66
N ILE A 28 6.13 6.26 -1.70
CA ILE A 28 5.59 6.81 -2.94
C ILE A 28 6.58 7.83 -3.52
N GLU A 29 7.13 8.70 -2.66
CA GLU A 29 8.19 9.63 -3.05
C GLU A 29 9.41 8.88 -3.62
N ASP A 30 9.86 7.83 -2.93
CA ASP A 30 10.99 7.00 -3.37
C ASP A 30 10.71 6.29 -4.71
N VAL A 31 9.47 5.84 -4.95
CA VAL A 31 9.09 5.20 -6.22
C VAL A 31 9.07 6.21 -7.37
N LEU A 32 8.76 7.47 -7.09
CA LEU A 32 8.69 8.53 -8.09
C LEU A 32 10.04 9.20 -8.37
N SER A 33 11.05 8.99 -7.52
CA SER A 33 12.36 9.64 -7.67
C SER A 33 13.20 9.08 -8.83
N ASP A 34 12.94 7.84 -9.26
CA ASP A 34 13.71 7.16 -10.29
C ASP A 34 12.82 6.53 -11.37
N LYS A 35 13.35 6.42 -12.60
CA LYS A 35 12.65 5.81 -13.73
C LYS A 35 12.39 4.31 -13.54
N VAL A 36 13.30 3.62 -12.83
CA VAL A 36 13.22 2.18 -12.57
C VAL A 36 13.67 1.93 -11.14
N MET A 37 12.83 1.25 -10.36
CA MET A 37 13.12 0.94 -8.97
C MET A 37 13.07 -0.56 -8.72
N LEU A 38 14.13 -1.13 -8.12
CA LEU A 38 14.22 -2.57 -7.83
C LEU A 38 14.13 -2.81 -6.32
N TYR A 39 13.03 -3.43 -5.90
CA TYR A 39 12.90 -3.96 -4.55
C TYR A 39 13.25 -5.45 -4.54
N THR A 40 14.47 -5.81 -4.11
CA THR A 40 14.99 -7.20 -3.95
C THR A 40 14.05 -8.10 -3.16
N ARG A 41 14.12 -9.44 -3.19
CA ARG A 41 13.03 -10.36 -2.74
C ARG A 41 13.15 -10.93 -1.29
N PRO A 42 13.16 -10.15 -0.18
CA PRO A 42 12.93 -10.73 1.13
C PRO A 42 11.47 -11.18 1.26
N ARG A 43 11.28 -12.41 1.75
CA ARG A 43 9.96 -13.01 1.91
C ARG A 43 9.18 -12.32 3.03
N ARG A 44 7.87 -12.12 2.83
CA ARG A 44 6.95 -11.44 3.78
C ARG A 44 7.29 -9.98 4.09
N PHE A 45 8.08 -9.31 3.25
CA PHE A 45 8.41 -7.88 3.43
C PHE A 45 7.29 -6.91 3.05
N GLY A 46 6.08 -7.40 2.73
CA GLY A 46 4.93 -6.55 2.41
C GLY A 46 4.98 -5.91 1.02
N LYS A 47 5.70 -6.51 0.07
CA LYS A 47 5.78 -6.02 -1.33
C LYS A 47 4.44 -5.98 -2.02
N THR A 48 3.65 -7.06 -1.92
CA THR A 48 2.31 -7.11 -2.51
C THR A 48 1.43 -6.00 -1.95
N LEU A 49 1.42 -5.83 -0.63
CA LEU A 49 0.68 -4.76 0.04
C LEU A 49 1.11 -3.36 -0.43
N ASN A 50 2.42 -3.14 -0.59
CA ASN A 50 2.95 -1.87 -1.10
C ASN A 50 2.52 -1.61 -2.55
N LEU A 51 2.57 -2.62 -3.42
CA LEU A 51 2.09 -2.51 -4.80
C LEU A 51 0.58 -2.24 -4.85
N SER A 52 -0.21 -2.89 -3.98
CA SER A 52 -1.63 -2.62 -3.85
C SER A 52 -1.88 -1.17 -3.40
N MET A 53 -1.12 -0.67 -2.42
CA MET A 53 -1.19 0.73 -2.00
C MET A 53 -0.90 1.69 -3.16
N LEU A 54 0.20 1.48 -3.89
CA LEU A 54 0.57 2.31 -5.05
C LEU A 54 -0.52 2.27 -6.13
N TYR A 55 -1.10 1.10 -6.38
CA TYR A 55 -2.23 0.95 -7.30
C TYR A 55 -3.39 1.87 -6.90
N TYR A 56 -3.84 1.84 -5.65
CA TYR A 56 -4.93 2.69 -5.18
C TYR A 56 -4.55 4.18 -5.16
N PHE A 57 -3.29 4.52 -4.88
CA PHE A 57 -2.82 5.91 -4.90
C PHE A 57 -2.86 6.52 -6.30
N PHE A 58 -2.42 5.79 -7.33
CA PHE A 58 -2.38 6.30 -8.72
C PHE A 58 -3.66 6.02 -9.51
N SER A 59 -4.54 5.16 -9.01
CA SER A 59 -5.78 4.79 -9.70
C SER A 59 -6.88 5.82 -9.48
N ASN A 60 -7.53 6.25 -10.56
CA ASN A 60 -8.74 7.07 -10.51
C ASN A 60 -10.02 6.25 -10.30
N LYS A 61 -9.95 4.92 -10.16
CA LYS A 61 -11.14 4.05 -10.07
C LYS A 61 -12.00 4.31 -8.84
N GLU A 62 -11.40 4.86 -7.78
CA GLU A 62 -12.09 5.16 -6.52
C GLU A 62 -12.58 6.63 -6.45
N LYS A 63 -12.53 7.41 -7.54
CA LYS A 63 -12.96 8.82 -7.55
C LYS A 63 -14.45 9.03 -7.28
N GLU A 64 -15.29 8.01 -7.37
CA GLU A 64 -16.68 8.10 -6.91
C GLU A 64 -16.81 8.04 -5.37
N ASN A 65 -15.76 7.62 -4.65
CA ASN A 65 -15.69 7.56 -3.19
C ASN A 65 -14.92 8.74 -2.55
N SER A 66 -14.45 9.70 -3.35
CA SER A 66 -13.87 10.95 -2.82
C SER A 66 -14.98 11.95 -2.53
N TYR A 67 -15.28 12.12 -1.23
CA TYR A 67 -16.09 13.21 -0.70
C TYR A 67 -15.53 14.59 -1.07
#